data_AF-A0A421B7U3-F1
#
_entry.id   AF-A0A421B7U3-F1
#
_cell.length_a   1.000
_cell.length_b   1.000
_cell.length_c   1.000
_cell.angle_alpha   90.00
_cell.angle_beta   90.00
_cell.angle_gamma   90.00
#
_symmetry.space_group_name_H-M   'P 1'
#
loop_
_entity.id
_entity.type
_entity.pdbx_description
1 polymer ?
#
loop_
_entity_poly.entity_id
_entity_poly.type
_entity_poly.pdbx_seq_one_letter_code
_entity_poly.pdbx_strand_id
1 'polypeptide(L)'
;MRPVAVCGSTKTDDGEPCGAPVSRRGKRCRAHTWLGLLFATPAPPAVPRQTTRAPRTPMRAATRTEGVRIATEQWQAVVAARARLAIPPDTWQALTGSDASSTCTRFAQLAATDDAATRAQAPGPVAMEVTRHVARRHSDLGTDDLLPRSLRVLGVYLCAAEGRDLGDCRCLRDLIDDDGLAEAKRVLQAAMSDLAATR
;
A
#
# COMPACT_ATOMS: atom_id res chain seq x y z
N MET A 1 -17.99 11.44 -23.14
CA MET A 1 -18.06 10.09 -22.55
C MET A 1 -19.53 9.75 -22.31
N ARG A 2 -20.02 8.60 -22.78
CA ARG A 2 -21.41 8.17 -22.53
C ARG A 2 -21.48 7.37 -21.22
N PRO A 3 -22.46 7.61 -20.34
CA PRO A 3 -22.58 6.87 -19.08
C PRO A 3 -22.85 5.39 -19.36
N VAL A 4 -22.07 4.51 -18.73
CA VAL A 4 -22.28 3.06 -18.78
C VAL A 4 -23.48 2.73 -17.89
N ALA A 5 -24.48 2.04 -18.44
CA ALA A 5 -25.63 1.61 -17.64
C ALA A 5 -25.23 0.45 -16.72
N VAL A 6 -25.84 0.38 -15.53
CA VAL A 6 -25.59 -0.68 -14.53
C VAL A 6 -26.80 -1.62 -14.40
N CYS A 7 -26.52 -2.85 -13.99
CA CYS A 7 -27.49 -3.93 -13.86
C CYS A 7 -28.64 -3.56 -12.90
N GLY A 8 -29.89 -3.69 -13.37
CA GLY A 8 -31.07 -3.31 -12.59
C GLY A 8 -31.55 -4.33 -11.54
N SER A 9 -30.70 -5.27 -11.11
CA SER A 9 -31.06 -6.29 -10.11
C SER A 9 -30.67 -5.82 -8.70
N THR A 10 -31.62 -5.89 -7.76
CA THR A 10 -31.42 -5.58 -6.33
C THR A 10 -31.06 -6.80 -5.48
N LYS A 11 -31.03 -8.00 -6.07
CA LYS A 11 -30.73 -9.25 -5.36
C LYS A 11 -29.34 -9.74 -5.73
N THR A 12 -28.31 -9.16 -5.12
CA THR A 12 -27.07 -9.90 -4.85
C THR A 12 -27.25 -10.66 -3.53
N ASP A 13 -26.38 -11.62 -3.24
CA ASP A 13 -26.48 -12.42 -1.99
C ASP A 13 -26.39 -11.55 -0.72
N ASP A 14 -25.76 -10.38 -0.82
CA ASP A 14 -25.61 -9.41 0.26
C ASP A 14 -26.70 -8.32 0.29
N GLY A 15 -27.68 -8.36 -0.64
CA GLY A 15 -28.77 -7.37 -0.73
C GLY A 15 -28.39 -6.02 -1.37
N GLU A 16 -27.14 -5.84 -1.78
CA GLU A 16 -26.66 -4.66 -2.49
C GLU A 16 -27.04 -4.68 -3.99
N PRO A 17 -27.21 -3.50 -4.64
CA PRO A 17 -27.50 -3.42 -6.06
C PRO A 17 -26.30 -3.88 -6.91
N CYS A 18 -26.59 -4.64 -7.97
CA CYS A 18 -25.55 -5.19 -8.85
C CYS A 18 -24.85 -4.09 -9.68
N GLY A 19 -23.56 -3.85 -9.43
CA GLY A 19 -22.75 -2.85 -10.15
C GLY A 19 -22.27 -3.27 -11.56
N ALA A 20 -22.65 -4.45 -12.06
CA ALA A 20 -22.16 -4.95 -13.34
C ALA A 20 -22.63 -4.07 -14.52
N PRO A 21 -21.73 -3.74 -15.48
CA PRO A 21 -22.10 -2.93 -16.63
C PRO A 21 -23.03 -3.70 -17.57
N VAL A 22 -24.02 -3.00 -18.12
CA VAL A 22 -25.01 -3.53 -19.06
C VAL A 22 -25.16 -2.59 -20.25
N SER A 23 -25.64 -3.14 -21.36
CA SER A 23 -25.79 -2.38 -22.61
C SER A 23 -26.84 -1.26 -22.54
N ARG A 24 -27.86 -1.40 -21.67
CA ARG A 24 -28.96 -0.42 -21.49
C ARG A 24 -29.52 -0.49 -20.06
N ARG A 25 -30.01 0.63 -19.54
CA ARG A 25 -30.62 0.72 -18.19
C ARG A 25 -31.80 -0.26 -18.07
N GLY A 26 -31.90 -0.95 -16.94
CA GLY A 26 -32.96 -1.95 -16.67
C GLY A 26 -32.67 -3.37 -17.20
N LYS A 27 -31.59 -3.58 -17.97
CA LYS A 27 -31.12 -4.94 -18.29
C LYS A 27 -30.47 -5.59 -17.06
N ARG A 28 -30.57 -6.92 -17.00
CA ARG A 28 -29.84 -7.75 -16.04
C ARG A 28 -28.54 -8.27 -16.68
N CYS A 29 -27.46 -8.35 -15.91
CA CYS A 29 -26.23 -8.98 -16.36
C CYS A 29 -26.42 -10.49 -16.54
N ARG A 30 -25.49 -11.17 -17.21
CA ARG A 30 -25.59 -12.63 -17.49
C ARG A 30 -25.78 -13.48 -16.22
N ALA A 31 -25.18 -13.07 -15.10
CA ALA A 31 -25.36 -13.71 -13.80
C ALA A 31 -26.80 -13.62 -13.25
N HIS A 32 -27.59 -12.64 -13.70
CA HIS A 32 -28.97 -12.39 -13.28
C HIS A 32 -30.00 -12.64 -14.40
N THR A 33 -29.61 -13.29 -15.49
CA THR A 33 -30.54 -13.77 -16.52
C THR A 33 -30.98 -15.19 -16.22
N TRP A 34 -32.25 -15.53 -16.48
CA TRP A 34 -32.83 -16.86 -16.23
C TRP A 34 -32.04 -18.00 -16.90
N LEU A 35 -31.45 -17.78 -18.08
CA LEU A 35 -30.58 -18.76 -18.74
C LEU A 35 -29.26 -19.04 -18.00
N GLY A 36 -28.82 -18.17 -17.08
CA GLY A 36 -27.63 -18.38 -16.26
C GLY A 36 -27.80 -19.45 -15.18
N LEU A 37 -29.04 -19.85 -14.87
CA LEU A 37 -29.35 -20.91 -13.89
C LEU A 37 -29.21 -22.32 -14.47
N LEU A 38 -29.15 -22.48 -15.80
CA LEU A 38 -29.08 -23.80 -16.45
C LEU A 38 -27.64 -24.29 -16.68
N PHE A 39 -26.64 -23.41 -16.58
CA PHE A 39 -25.22 -23.74 -16.75
C PHE A 39 -24.36 -23.33 -15.55
N ALA A 40 -24.99 -23.01 -14.43
CA ALA A 40 -24.28 -22.87 -13.16
C ALA A 40 -23.86 -24.27 -12.71
N THR A 41 -22.64 -24.67 -13.06
CA THR A 41 -21.95 -25.71 -12.31
C THR A 41 -22.05 -25.34 -10.82
N PRO A 42 -22.49 -26.25 -9.94
CA PRO A 42 -22.50 -25.97 -8.52
C PRO A 42 -21.06 -25.64 -8.13
N ALA A 43 -20.81 -24.36 -7.85
CA ALA A 43 -19.57 -23.97 -7.22
C ALA A 43 -19.48 -24.80 -5.93
N PRO A 44 -18.32 -25.42 -5.62
CA PRO A 44 -18.15 -26.05 -4.33
C PRO A 44 -18.53 -25.02 -3.27
N PRO A 45 -19.19 -25.42 -2.17
CA PRO A 45 -19.59 -24.47 -1.14
C PRO A 45 -18.37 -23.63 -0.81
N ALA A 46 -18.49 -22.33 -1.04
CA ALA A 46 -17.45 -21.39 -0.69
C ALA A 46 -17.28 -21.54 0.81
N VAL A 47 -16.30 -22.36 1.23
CA VAL A 47 -15.88 -22.45 2.62
C VAL A 47 -15.54 -21.01 2.95
N PRO A 48 -16.31 -20.33 3.81
CA PRO A 48 -15.97 -19.00 4.22
C PRO A 48 -14.58 -19.16 4.81
N ARG A 49 -13.57 -18.63 4.13
CA ARG A 49 -12.22 -18.55 4.67
C ARG A 49 -12.39 -17.56 5.81
N GLN A 50 -12.78 -18.06 6.97
CA GLN A 50 -12.74 -17.35 8.23
C GLN A 50 -11.25 -17.15 8.50
N THR A 51 -10.65 -16.20 7.78
CA THR A 51 -9.50 -15.51 8.33
C THR A 51 -10.06 -14.83 9.56
N THR A 52 -9.78 -15.44 10.70
CA THR A 52 -10.02 -14.90 12.03
C THR A 52 -9.37 -13.52 12.04
N ARG A 53 -10.13 -12.49 11.68
CA ARG A 53 -9.67 -11.12 11.66
C ARG A 53 -9.57 -10.73 13.12
N ALA A 54 -8.38 -10.94 13.70
CA ALA A 54 -8.10 -10.52 15.05
C ALA A 54 -8.56 -9.06 15.23
N PRO A 55 -9.10 -8.70 16.40
CA PRO A 55 -9.56 -7.34 16.64
C PRO A 55 -8.42 -6.36 16.32
N ARG A 56 -8.68 -5.41 15.42
CA ARG A 56 -7.68 -4.44 14.91
C ARG A 56 -7.32 -3.35 15.92
N THR A 57 -8.10 -3.23 16.98
CA THR A 57 -7.96 -2.22 18.03
C THR A 57 -6.67 -2.34 18.84
N PRO A 58 -6.26 -3.53 19.36
CA PRO A 58 -4.98 -3.68 20.05
C PRO A 58 -3.79 -3.33 19.16
N MET A 59 -3.85 -3.67 17.87
CA MET A 59 -2.75 -3.39 16.95
C MET A 59 -2.55 -1.90 16.71
N ARG A 60 -3.62 -1.12 16.50
CA ARG A 60 -3.53 0.34 16.36
C ARG A 60 -2.90 1.01 17.58
N ALA A 61 -3.30 0.58 18.79
CA ALA A 61 -2.73 1.12 20.02
C ALA A 61 -1.23 0.78 20.14
N ALA A 62 -0.85 -0.47 19.87
CA ALA A 62 0.55 -0.89 19.87
C ALA A 62 1.39 -0.14 18.82
N THR A 63 0.87 0.01 17.60
CA THR A 63 1.52 0.77 16.52
C THR A 63 1.71 2.24 16.90
N ARG A 64 0.72 2.86 17.54
CA ARG A 64 0.84 4.24 18.02
C ARG A 64 1.94 4.36 19.08
N THR A 65 1.92 3.52 20.10
CA THR A 65 2.89 3.60 21.21
C THR A 65 4.31 3.27 20.76
N GLU A 66 4.51 2.19 20.01
CA GLU A 66 5.85 1.80 19.55
C GLU A 66 6.32 2.65 18.38
N GLY A 67 5.43 3.07 17.47
CA GLY A 67 5.77 3.94 16.36
C GLY A 67 6.40 5.25 16.82
N VAL A 68 5.81 5.89 17.85
CA VAL A 68 6.34 7.13 18.44
C VAL A 68 7.72 6.94 19.06
N ARG A 69 8.00 5.77 19.66
CA ARG A 69 9.32 5.46 20.26
C ARG A 69 10.40 5.25 19.21
N ILE A 70 10.02 4.84 18.01
CA ILE A 70 10.96 4.49 16.93
C ILE A 70 11.19 5.70 16.01
N ALA A 71 10.13 6.37 15.58
CA ALA A 71 10.19 7.46 14.63
C ALA A 71 10.52 8.82 15.28
N THR A 72 11.53 8.81 16.16
CA THR A 72 12.04 10.01 16.83
C THR A 72 12.60 11.02 15.83
N GLU A 73 12.78 12.28 16.24
CA GLU A 73 13.41 13.31 15.38
C GLU A 73 14.81 12.88 14.90
N GLN A 74 15.59 12.20 15.76
CA GLN A 74 16.89 11.65 15.39
C GLN A 74 16.76 10.60 14.28
N TRP A 75 15.81 9.69 14.39
CA TRP A 75 15.52 8.70 13.35
C TRP A 75 15.10 9.38 12.05
N GLN A 76 14.22 10.38 12.12
CA GLN A 76 13.77 11.15 10.95
C GLN A 76 14.93 11.85 10.24
N ALA A 77 15.82 12.51 11.01
CA ALA A 77 17.00 13.17 10.46
C ALA A 77 17.93 12.19 9.73
N VAL A 78 18.12 10.99 10.30
CA VAL A 78 18.94 9.95 9.68
C VAL A 78 18.30 9.42 8.39
N VAL A 79 17.00 9.11 8.40
CA VAL A 79 16.29 8.66 7.19
C VAL A 79 16.33 9.73 6.11
N ALA A 80 16.09 11.00 6.46
CA ALA A 80 16.15 12.12 5.52
C ALA A 80 17.54 12.28 4.89
N ALA A 81 18.61 12.24 5.70
CA ALA A 81 19.99 12.37 5.22
C ALA A 81 20.32 11.27 4.20
N ARG A 82 19.86 10.05 4.43
CA ARG A 82 20.16 8.89 3.59
C ARG A 82 19.28 8.82 2.36
N ALA A 83 18.00 9.15 2.49
CA ALA A 83 17.10 9.27 1.35
C ALA A 83 17.62 10.31 0.34
N ARG A 84 18.24 11.40 0.80
CA ARG A 84 18.91 12.40 -0.07
C ARG A 84 20.14 11.88 -0.82
N LEU A 85 20.75 10.76 -0.40
CA LEU A 85 21.80 10.11 -1.16
C LEU A 85 21.24 9.24 -2.30
N ALA A 86 20.04 8.69 -2.11
CA ALA A 86 19.39 7.82 -3.10
C ALA A 86 18.45 8.57 -4.06
N ILE A 87 17.94 9.73 -3.66
CA ILE A 87 16.90 10.48 -4.36
C ILE A 87 17.44 11.88 -4.70
N PRO A 88 17.33 12.33 -5.97
CA PRO A 88 17.77 13.68 -6.36
C PRO A 88 17.10 14.79 -5.54
N PRO A 89 17.78 15.91 -5.28
CA PRO A 89 17.27 16.99 -4.43
C PRO A 89 15.87 17.48 -4.82
N ASP A 90 15.61 17.71 -6.11
CA ASP A 90 14.32 18.21 -6.60
C ASP A 90 13.19 17.19 -6.36
N THR A 91 13.50 15.89 -6.52
CA THR A 91 12.54 14.80 -6.27
C THR A 91 12.27 14.65 -4.77
N TRP A 92 13.31 14.80 -3.94
CA TRP A 92 13.17 14.80 -2.48
C TRP A 92 12.33 15.99 -1.99
N GLN A 93 12.54 17.18 -2.55
CA GLN A 93 11.75 18.37 -2.23
C GLN A 93 10.29 18.17 -2.64
N ALA A 94 10.03 17.66 -3.85
CA ALA A 94 8.69 17.35 -4.30
C ALA A 94 8.00 16.29 -3.42
N LEU A 95 8.75 15.28 -2.94
CA LEU A 95 8.25 14.25 -2.04
C LEU A 95 7.84 14.83 -0.69
N THR A 96 8.72 15.61 -0.06
CA THR A 96 8.48 16.20 1.26
C THR A 96 7.46 17.34 1.25
N GLY A 97 7.19 17.94 0.09
CA GLY A 97 6.09 18.89 -0.10
C GLY A 97 4.75 18.26 -0.52
N SER A 98 4.68 16.92 -0.65
CA SER A 98 3.44 16.21 -1.03
C SER A 98 2.64 15.78 0.21
N ASP A 99 1.32 15.57 0.06
CA ASP A 99 0.47 15.02 1.12
C ASP A 99 0.97 13.65 1.59
N ALA A 100 1.50 13.55 2.82
CA ALA A 100 2.10 12.32 3.31
C ALA A 100 1.13 11.14 3.35
N SER A 101 -0.17 11.38 3.58
CA SER A 101 -1.17 10.31 3.65
C SER A 101 -1.35 9.60 2.32
N SER A 102 -1.55 10.39 1.26
CA SER A 102 -1.69 9.94 -0.11
C SER A 102 -0.39 9.28 -0.58
N THR A 103 0.76 9.92 -0.31
CA THR A 103 2.06 9.41 -0.73
C THR A 103 2.46 8.12 0.00
N CYS A 104 2.25 8.00 1.32
CA CYS A 104 2.44 6.73 2.02
C CYS A 104 1.50 5.65 1.47
N THR A 105 0.23 5.96 1.20
CA THR A 105 -0.69 4.98 0.60
C THR A 105 -0.17 4.47 -0.74
N ARG A 106 0.41 5.34 -1.57
CA ARG A 106 1.05 4.95 -2.83
C ARG A 106 2.29 4.08 -2.58
N PHE A 107 3.19 4.45 -1.68
CA PHE A 107 4.35 3.60 -1.37
C PHE A 107 3.96 2.23 -0.85
N ALA A 108 2.94 2.15 0.01
CA ALA A 108 2.39 0.88 0.48
C ALA A 108 1.87 0.02 -0.69
N GLN A 109 1.14 0.62 -1.64
CA GLN A 109 0.71 -0.07 -2.86
C GLN A 109 1.90 -0.55 -3.70
N LEU A 110 2.90 0.31 -3.94
CA LEU A 110 4.09 -0.02 -4.73
C LEU A 110 4.98 -1.09 -4.08
N ALA A 111 4.98 -1.15 -2.75
CA ALA A 111 5.69 -2.17 -1.99
C ALA A 111 4.94 -3.52 -2.01
N ALA A 112 3.63 -3.52 -2.23
CA ALA A 112 2.83 -4.75 -2.30
C ALA A 112 2.78 -5.37 -3.72
N THR A 113 3.24 -4.67 -4.75
CA THR A 113 3.25 -5.20 -6.13
C THR A 113 4.51 -6.02 -6.38
N ASP A 114 4.40 -7.31 -6.63
CA ASP A 114 5.58 -8.11 -7.03
C ASP A 114 6.01 -7.83 -8.48
N ASP A 115 5.05 -7.42 -9.32
CA ASP A 115 5.26 -7.16 -10.74
C ASP A 115 5.71 -5.71 -11.02
N ALA A 116 6.86 -5.59 -11.67
CA ALA A 116 7.41 -4.32 -12.12
C ALA A 116 6.51 -3.59 -13.13
N ALA A 117 5.77 -4.31 -13.99
CA ALA A 117 4.86 -3.70 -14.95
C ALA A 117 3.63 -3.09 -14.28
N THR A 118 3.13 -3.74 -13.22
CA THR A 118 2.07 -3.19 -12.36
C THR A 118 2.56 -1.96 -11.59
N ARG A 119 3.78 -2.00 -11.06
CA ARG A 119 4.42 -0.86 -10.37
C ARG A 119 4.57 0.36 -11.28
N ALA A 120 4.87 0.16 -12.57
CA ALA A 120 5.00 1.23 -13.55
C ALA A 120 3.68 1.95 -13.88
N GLN A 121 2.52 1.39 -13.51
CA GLN A 121 1.20 1.96 -13.77
C GLN A 121 0.60 2.68 -12.55
N ALA A 122 1.32 2.72 -11.43
CA ALA A 122 0.77 3.26 -10.19
C ALA A 122 0.55 4.78 -10.25
N PRO A 123 -0.53 5.30 -9.66
CA PRO A 123 -0.82 6.72 -9.70
C PRO A 123 0.14 7.52 -8.80
N GLY A 124 0.61 8.67 -9.30
CA GLY A 124 1.37 9.65 -8.53
C GLY A 124 2.81 9.83 -9.03
N PRO A 125 3.12 10.90 -9.78
CA PRO A 125 4.41 11.05 -10.46
C PRO A 125 5.58 11.09 -9.46
N VAL A 126 5.41 11.73 -8.31
CA VAL A 126 6.47 11.86 -7.29
C VAL A 126 6.81 10.51 -6.64
N ALA A 127 5.80 9.76 -6.19
CA ALA A 127 6.02 8.45 -5.57
C ALA A 127 6.65 7.46 -6.55
N MET A 128 6.23 7.49 -7.82
CA MET A 128 6.84 6.69 -8.89
C MET A 128 8.29 7.09 -9.16
N GLU A 129 8.59 8.38 -9.27
CA GLU A 129 9.96 8.86 -9.52
C GLU A 129 10.90 8.43 -8.40
N VAL A 130 10.49 8.64 -7.14
CA VAL A 130 11.22 8.17 -5.96
C VAL A 130 11.44 6.66 -6.03
N THR A 131 10.39 5.90 -6.35
CA THR A 131 10.48 4.44 -6.47
C THR A 131 11.49 4.03 -7.54
N ARG A 132 11.55 4.73 -8.68
CA ARG A 132 12.52 4.45 -9.74
C ARG A 132 13.95 4.72 -9.28
N HIS A 133 14.20 5.82 -8.58
CA HIS A 133 15.52 6.14 -8.05
C HIS A 133 15.98 5.12 -7.00
N VAL A 134 15.11 4.78 -6.05
CA VAL A 134 15.40 3.78 -5.02
C VAL A 134 15.58 2.39 -5.63
N ALA A 135 14.75 2.00 -6.60
CA ALA A 135 14.90 0.73 -7.32
C ALA A 135 16.23 0.64 -8.04
N ARG A 136 16.61 1.67 -8.83
CA ARG A 136 17.91 1.72 -9.52
C ARG A 136 19.06 1.54 -8.52
N ARG A 137 18.99 2.25 -7.39
CA ARG A 137 20.00 2.15 -6.34
C ARG A 137 20.12 0.74 -5.78
N HIS A 138 19.00 0.07 -5.52
CA HIS A 138 19.00 -1.31 -5.05
C HIS A 138 19.57 -2.27 -6.10
N SER A 139 19.23 -2.09 -7.38
CA SER A 139 19.79 -2.89 -8.48
C SER A 139 21.30 -2.72 -8.61
N ASP A 140 21.83 -1.48 -8.48
CA ASP A 140 23.28 -1.21 -8.52
C ASP A 140 24.04 -1.93 -7.38
N LEU A 141 23.35 -2.21 -6.27
CA LEU A 141 23.90 -2.88 -5.09
C LEU A 141 23.58 -4.38 -5.05
N GLY A 142 22.71 -4.90 -5.92
CA GLY A 142 22.23 -6.28 -5.89
C GLY A 142 21.32 -6.59 -4.69
N THR A 143 20.47 -5.63 -4.31
CA THR A 143 19.58 -5.69 -3.12
C THR A 143 18.12 -5.41 -3.48
N ASP A 144 17.68 -5.83 -4.67
CA ASP A 144 16.35 -5.57 -5.21
C ASP A 144 15.21 -6.08 -4.31
N ASP A 145 15.46 -7.14 -3.53
CA ASP A 145 14.54 -7.72 -2.55
C ASP A 145 14.21 -6.75 -1.40
N LEU A 146 15.06 -5.75 -1.14
CA LEU A 146 14.86 -4.74 -0.10
C LEU A 146 14.00 -3.57 -0.55
N LEU A 147 13.67 -3.44 -1.85
CA LEU A 147 12.91 -2.31 -2.37
C LEU A 147 11.55 -2.12 -1.68
N PRO A 148 10.68 -3.14 -1.52
CA PRO A 148 9.40 -2.99 -0.81
C PRO A 148 9.57 -2.40 0.59
N ARG A 149 10.59 -2.86 1.31
CA ARG A 149 10.92 -2.41 2.65
C ARG A 149 11.33 -0.94 2.66
N SER A 150 12.24 -0.55 1.77
CA SER A 150 12.69 0.85 1.62
C SER A 150 11.53 1.81 1.32
N LEU A 151 10.60 1.42 0.44
CA LEU A 151 9.41 2.24 0.13
C LEU A 151 8.50 2.42 1.36
N ARG A 152 8.26 1.35 2.13
CA ARG A 152 7.46 1.43 3.35
C ARG A 152 8.11 2.34 4.39
N VAL A 153 9.44 2.22 4.60
CA VAL A 153 10.19 3.11 5.50
C VAL A 153 10.03 4.57 5.10
N LEU A 154 10.19 4.90 3.81
CA LEU A 154 10.00 6.27 3.31
C LEU A 154 8.58 6.78 3.59
N GLY A 155 7.56 5.93 3.42
CA GLY A 155 6.19 6.28 3.77
C GLY A 155 5.96 6.50 5.27
N VAL A 156 6.61 5.71 6.13
CA VAL A 156 6.61 5.94 7.59
C VAL A 156 7.27 7.26 7.93
N TYR A 157 8.41 7.57 7.31
CA TYR A 157 9.10 8.84 7.48
C TYR A 157 8.19 10.03 7.15
N LEU A 158 7.49 10.00 6.02
CA LEU A 158 6.59 11.09 5.64
C LEU A 158 5.47 11.30 6.65
N CYS A 159 4.87 10.21 7.15
CA CYS A 159 3.84 10.32 8.18
C CYS A 159 4.40 10.92 9.48
N ALA A 160 5.60 10.50 9.90
CA ALA A 160 6.24 11.00 11.11
C ALA A 160 6.66 12.48 10.98
N ALA A 161 7.23 12.87 9.84
CA ALA A 161 7.70 14.24 9.57
C ALA A 161 6.57 15.26 9.52
N GLU A 162 5.37 14.86 9.09
CA GLU A 162 4.15 15.69 9.17
C GLU A 162 3.45 15.63 10.54
N GLY A 163 4.04 14.97 11.54
CA GLY A 163 3.45 14.85 12.88
C GLY A 163 2.18 14.01 12.94
N ARG A 164 1.96 13.10 11.98
CA ARG A 164 0.76 12.27 11.93
C ARG A 164 0.80 11.14 12.95
N ASP A 165 -0.38 10.71 13.40
CA ASP A 165 -0.51 9.50 14.22
C ASP A 165 -0.06 8.27 13.42
N LEU A 166 1.04 7.65 13.85
CA LEU A 166 1.58 6.45 13.23
C LEU A 166 0.67 5.23 13.34
N GLY A 167 -0.31 5.23 14.25
CA GLY A 167 -1.39 4.24 14.26
C GLY A 167 -2.27 4.27 12.99
N ASP A 168 -2.33 5.40 12.31
CA ASP A 168 -3.03 5.59 11.04
C ASP A 168 -2.10 5.50 9.81
N CYS A 169 -0.79 5.42 10.01
CA CYS A 169 0.18 5.22 8.93
C CYS A 169 0.02 3.82 8.31
N ARG A 170 -0.45 3.76 7.06
CA ARG A 170 -0.62 2.49 6.33
C ARG A 170 0.71 1.76 6.15
N CYS A 171 1.79 2.48 5.82
CA CYS A 171 3.09 1.90 5.57
C CYS A 171 3.64 1.16 6.80
N LEU A 172 3.47 1.73 7.99
CA LEU A 172 3.87 1.10 9.24
C LEU A 172 2.99 -0.12 9.54
N ARG A 173 1.68 -0.02 9.30
CA ARG A 173 0.75 -1.13 9.50
C ARG A 173 1.10 -2.31 8.60
N ASP A 174 1.30 -2.07 7.30
CA ASP A 174 1.64 -3.12 6.33
C ASP A 174 2.99 -3.77 6.71
N LEU A 175 3.95 -2.99 7.23
CA LEU A 175 5.24 -3.50 7.71
C LEU A 175 5.11 -4.36 8.98
N ILE A 176 4.20 -4.00 9.90
CA ILE A 176 3.88 -4.81 11.09
C ILE A 176 3.08 -6.06 10.72
N ASP A 177 2.14 -5.95 9.78
CA ASP A 177 1.30 -7.06 9.33
C ASP A 177 2.13 -8.14 8.63
N ASP A 178 3.11 -7.74 7.82
CA ASP A 178 3.97 -8.66 7.07
C ASP A 178 5.07 -9.28 7.95
N ASP A 179 5.78 -8.46 8.73
CA ASP A 179 7.01 -8.88 9.42
C ASP A 179 6.82 -9.10 10.94
N GLY A 180 5.71 -8.63 11.50
CA GLY A 180 5.48 -8.56 12.94
C GLY A 180 6.15 -7.34 13.60
N LEU A 181 5.66 -6.94 14.78
CA LEU A 181 6.09 -5.71 15.47
C LEU A 181 7.60 -5.67 15.80
N ALA A 182 8.18 -6.80 16.20
CA ALA A 182 9.59 -6.87 16.59
C ALA A 182 10.54 -6.71 15.39
N GLU A 183 10.21 -7.35 14.27
CA GLU A 183 10.97 -7.18 13.02
C GLU A 183 10.72 -5.78 12.45
N ALA A 184 9.49 -5.28 12.46
CA ALA A 184 9.18 -3.92 12.04
C ALA A 184 10.04 -2.86 12.74
N LYS A 185 10.24 -3.03 14.05
CA LYS A 185 11.14 -2.19 14.85
C LYS A 185 12.58 -2.31 14.41
N ARG A 186 13.07 -3.54 14.21
CA ARG A 186 14.44 -3.78 13.70
C ARG A 186 14.62 -3.18 12.31
N VAL A 187 13.67 -3.35 11.41
CA VAL A 187 13.66 -2.76 10.07
C VAL A 187 13.72 -1.24 10.13
N LEU A 188 12.89 -0.58 10.93
CA LEU A 188 12.94 0.88 11.03
C LEU A 188 14.28 1.36 11.64
N GLN A 189 14.83 0.62 12.60
CA GLN A 189 16.15 0.88 13.16
C GLN A 189 17.28 0.58 12.16
N ALA A 190 17.12 -0.41 11.27
CA ALA A 190 18.12 -0.83 10.29
C ALA A 190 18.00 -0.08 8.96
N ALA A 191 16.85 0.49 8.65
CA ALA A 191 16.62 1.33 7.47
C ALA A 191 17.45 2.62 7.52
N MET A 192 17.97 2.92 8.71
CA MET A 192 19.21 3.64 8.88
C MET A 192 20.27 3.10 7.90
N SER A 193 20.84 1.93 8.09
CA SER A 193 21.89 1.39 7.21
C SER A 193 21.47 1.17 5.74
N ASP A 194 20.25 0.68 5.47
CA ASP A 194 19.87 0.19 4.13
C ASP A 194 19.76 1.28 3.05
N LEU A 195 19.21 2.46 3.40
CA LEU A 195 19.14 3.60 2.47
C LEU A 195 20.51 4.25 2.21
N ALA A 196 21.48 3.96 3.08
CA ALA A 196 22.83 4.53 3.04
C ALA A 196 23.89 3.61 2.47
N ALA A 197 23.57 2.38 2.06
CA ALA A 197 24.56 1.46 1.52
C ALA A 197 25.25 2.11 0.31
N THR A 198 26.39 2.74 0.56
CA THR A 198 27.35 3.29 -0.37
C THR A 198 28.52 2.31 -0.33
N ARG A 199 28.81 1.67 -1.46
CA ARG A 199 30.15 1.08 -1.64
C ARG A 199 31.21 2.16 -1.45
#